data_AF-A0A3B9IEC2-F1
#
_entry.id   AF-A0A3B9IEC2-F1
#
_cell.length_a   1.000
_cell.length_b   1.000
_cell.length_c   1.000
_cell.angle_alpha   90.00
_cell.angle_beta   90.00
_cell.angle_gamma   90.00
#
_symmetry.space_group_name_H-M   'P 1'
#
loop_
_entity.id
_entity.type
_entity.pdbx_description
1 polymer ?
#
loop_
_entity_poly.entity_id
_entity_poly.type
_entity_poly.pdbx_seq_one_letter_code
_entity_poly.pdbx_strand_id
1 'polypeptide(L)'
;PGPHGERLAAAVQVHVERALRRPRLAHALLAEPVSPEIEAVRLDCRHRFHLLFSEILQDGIAAGEFIPFDTELAAACITGALDEAIIWPFAKVADDARDKPVLVDFMVGFCMAGLDRFRTAGAGGLRRPA
;
A
#
# COMPACT_ATOMS: atom_id res chain seq x y z
N PRO A 1 3.77 -19.43 -7.42
CA PRO A 1 3.89 -18.12 -6.72
C PRO A 1 5.26 -17.52 -7.03
N GLY A 2 5.33 -16.25 -7.43
CA GLY A 2 6.58 -15.53 -7.65
C GLY A 2 7.18 -14.99 -6.33
N PRO A 3 8.34 -14.31 -6.41
CA PRO A 3 8.95 -13.58 -5.28
C PRO A 3 7.95 -12.74 -4.48
N HIS A 4 8.18 -12.58 -3.18
CA HIS A 4 7.32 -11.84 -2.26
C HIS A 4 7.25 -10.36 -2.62
N GLY A 5 8.35 -9.79 -3.11
CA GLY A 5 8.35 -8.45 -3.69
C GLY A 5 7.39 -8.30 -4.88
N GLU A 6 7.30 -9.31 -5.75
CA GLU A 6 6.37 -9.30 -6.89
C GLU A 6 4.91 -9.47 -6.42
N ARG A 7 4.68 -10.33 -5.42
CA ARG A 7 3.35 -10.48 -4.80
C ARG A 7 2.85 -9.16 -4.21
N LEU A 8 3.73 -8.43 -3.52
CA LEU A 8 3.41 -7.12 -2.96
C LEU A 8 3.11 -6.10 -4.06
N ALA A 9 3.97 -6.00 -5.07
CA ALA A 9 3.76 -5.10 -6.20
C ALA A 9 2.43 -5.38 -6.90
N ALA A 10 2.09 -6.65 -7.14
CA ALA A 10 0.81 -7.05 -7.72
C ALA A 10 -0.39 -6.69 -6.81
N ALA A 11 -0.27 -6.87 -5.50
CA ALA A 11 -1.33 -6.50 -4.55
C ALA A 11 -1.59 -4.98 -4.56
N VAL A 12 -0.52 -4.17 -4.56
CA VAL A 12 -0.61 -2.72 -4.70
C VAL A 12 -1.24 -2.33 -6.03
N GLN A 13 -0.75 -2.88 -7.15
CA GLN A 13 -1.27 -2.62 -8.49
C GLN A 13 -2.78 -2.88 -8.55
N VAL A 14 -3.23 -4.06 -8.12
CA VAL A 14 -4.65 -4.44 -8.14
C VAL A 14 -5.49 -3.49 -7.29
N HIS A 15 -4.99 -3.05 -6.14
CA HIS A 15 -5.70 -2.08 -5.30
C HIS A 15 -5.91 -0.75 -6.03
N VAL A 16 -4.83 -0.19 -6.59
CA VAL A 16 -4.87 1.12 -7.28
C VAL A 16 -5.74 1.06 -8.54
N GLU A 17 -5.59 0.01 -9.35
CA GLU A 17 -6.43 -0.19 -10.54
C GLU A 17 -7.92 -0.27 -10.19
N ARG A 18 -8.26 -0.97 -9.09
CA ARG A 18 -9.66 -1.08 -8.65
C ARG A 18 -10.22 0.26 -8.19
N ALA A 19 -9.45 1.04 -7.46
CA ALA A 19 -9.84 2.40 -7.09
C ALA A 19 -10.08 3.25 -8.35
N LEU A 20 -9.19 3.17 -9.35
CA LEU A 20 -9.25 3.97 -10.58
C LEU A 20 -10.39 3.58 -11.54
N ARG A 21 -10.99 2.40 -11.37
CA ARG A 21 -12.22 2.01 -12.10
C ARG A 21 -13.44 2.77 -11.62
N ARG A 22 -13.48 3.19 -10.35
CA ARG A 22 -14.61 3.94 -9.76
C ARG A 22 -14.09 5.09 -8.89
N PRO A 23 -13.41 6.09 -9.47
CA PRO A 23 -12.67 7.08 -8.72
C PRO A 23 -13.53 7.95 -7.80
N ARG A 24 -14.74 8.31 -8.24
CA ARG A 24 -15.70 9.04 -7.42
C ARG A 24 -16.17 8.23 -6.20
N LEU A 25 -16.38 6.93 -6.40
CA LEU A 25 -16.77 6.03 -5.30
C LEU A 25 -15.58 5.79 -4.35
N ALA A 26 -14.38 5.59 -4.88
CA ALA A 26 -13.17 5.44 -4.07
C ALA A 26 -12.93 6.68 -3.20
N HIS A 27 -13.01 7.88 -3.78
CA HIS A 27 -12.94 9.14 -3.03
C HIS A 27 -14.07 9.23 -1.99
N ALA A 28 -15.32 8.96 -2.36
CA ALA A 28 -16.45 8.98 -1.42
C ALA A 28 -16.27 8.00 -0.26
N LEU A 29 -15.64 6.84 -0.50
CA LEU A 29 -15.35 5.85 0.53
C LEU A 29 -14.12 6.15 1.38
N LEU A 30 -13.28 7.11 1.01
CA LEU A 30 -12.05 7.42 1.76
C LEU A 30 -12.08 8.79 2.42
N ALA A 31 -12.64 9.80 1.76
CA ALA A 31 -12.57 11.21 2.18
C ALA A 31 -13.88 11.75 2.74
N GLU A 32 -15.04 11.29 2.24
CA GLU A 32 -16.31 11.88 2.65
C GLU A 32 -16.68 11.49 4.09
N PRO A 33 -17.31 12.39 4.85
CA PRO A 33 -17.92 12.07 6.13
C PRO A 33 -19.00 11.00 5.97
N VAL A 34 -19.03 10.02 6.88
CA VAL A 34 -19.98 8.90 6.87
C VAL A 34 -20.51 8.61 8.27
N SER A 35 -21.54 7.75 8.36
CA SER A 35 -22.04 7.30 9.65
C SER A 35 -21.02 6.42 10.38
N PRO A 36 -21.11 6.29 11.72
CA PRO A 36 -20.20 5.45 12.50
C PRO A 36 -20.12 3.99 12.04
N GLU A 37 -21.24 3.44 11.56
CA GLU A 37 -21.32 2.06 11.07
C GLU A 37 -20.47 1.87 9.80
N ILE A 38 -20.45 2.86 8.91
CA ILE A 38 -19.63 2.82 7.70
C ILE A 38 -18.16 3.05 8.07
N GLU A 39 -17.86 3.92 9.04
CA GLU A 39 -16.48 4.13 9.49
C GLU A 39 -15.88 2.86 10.11
N ALA A 40 -16.68 2.07 10.85
CA ALA A 40 -16.24 0.76 11.34
C ALA A 40 -15.87 -0.19 10.19
N VAL A 41 -16.66 -0.22 9.12
CA VAL A 41 -16.35 -1.02 7.92
C VAL A 41 -15.09 -0.53 7.22
N ARG A 42 -14.88 0.79 7.13
CA ARG A 42 -13.65 1.38 6.57
C ARG A 42 -12.42 0.98 7.38
N LEU A 43 -12.50 1.03 8.70
CA LEU A 43 -11.43 0.60 9.60
C LEU A 43 -11.11 -0.89 9.44
N ASP A 44 -12.13 -1.75 9.35
CA ASP A 44 -11.93 -3.18 9.07
C ASP A 44 -11.27 -3.41 7.71
N CYS A 45 -11.72 -2.71 6.66
CA CYS A 45 -11.11 -2.80 5.33
C CYS A 45 -9.64 -2.39 5.34
N ARG A 46 -9.30 -1.26 5.97
CA ARG A 46 -7.91 -0.79 6.13
C ARG A 46 -7.07 -1.80 6.91
N HIS A 47 -7.63 -2.36 7.98
CA HIS A 47 -6.95 -3.38 8.78
C HIS A 47 -6.65 -4.64 7.97
N ARG A 48 -7.57 -5.08 7.11
CA ARG A 48 -7.35 -6.24 6.22
C ARG A 48 -6.25 -6.03 5.20
N PHE A 49 -6.11 -4.82 4.65
CA PHE A 49 -4.97 -4.48 3.77
C PHE A 49 -3.65 -4.50 4.55
N HIS A 50 -3.63 -3.93 5.74
CA HIS A 50 -2.47 -3.97 6.62
C HIS A 50 -2.02 -5.40 6.93
N LEU A 51 -2.96 -6.29 7.30
CA LEU A 51 -2.66 -7.71 7.55
C LEU A 51 -2.08 -8.39 6.31
N LEU A 52 -2.70 -8.20 5.14
CA LEU A 52 -2.24 -8.77 3.88
C LEU A 52 -0.81 -8.34 3.55
N PHE A 53 -0.51 -7.05 3.65
CA PHE A 53 0.83 -6.55 3.34
C PHE A 53 1.84 -7.02 4.38
N SER A 54 1.49 -7.02 5.66
CA SER A 54 2.38 -7.51 6.72
C SER A 54 2.74 -8.99 6.50
N GLU A 55 1.76 -9.84 6.18
CA GLU A 55 1.98 -11.26 5.87
C GLU A 55 2.94 -11.46 4.70
N ILE A 56 2.74 -10.73 3.58
CA ILE A 56 3.65 -10.82 2.41
C ILE A 56 5.09 -10.42 2.79
N LEU A 57 5.25 -9.38 3.61
CA LEU A 57 6.57 -8.90 4.05
C LEU A 57 7.23 -9.88 5.02
N GLN A 58 6.46 -10.47 5.95
CA GLN A 58 6.93 -11.48 6.89
C GLN A 58 7.42 -12.73 6.17
N ASP A 59 6.62 -13.21 5.21
CA ASP A 59 7.00 -14.34 4.36
C ASP A 59 8.28 -14.02 3.57
N GLY A 60 8.42 -12.80 3.05
CA GLY A 60 9.61 -12.37 2.32
C GLY A 60 10.86 -12.30 3.20
N ILE A 61 10.73 -11.89 4.46
CA ILE A 61 11.82 -11.95 5.45
C ILE A 61 12.19 -13.42 5.73
N ALA A 62 11.20 -14.28 5.94
CA ALA A 62 11.43 -15.71 6.20
C ALA A 62 12.10 -16.42 5.00
N ALA A 63 11.80 -15.99 3.78
CA ALA A 63 12.41 -16.45 2.55
C ALA A 63 13.79 -15.83 2.25
N GLY A 64 14.24 -14.85 3.06
CA GLY A 64 15.51 -14.14 2.86
C GLY A 64 15.50 -13.12 1.71
N GLU A 65 14.33 -12.75 1.18
CA GLU A 65 14.19 -11.70 0.17
C GLU A 65 14.36 -10.29 0.75
N PHE A 66 14.05 -10.14 2.04
CA PHE A 66 14.24 -8.91 2.79
C PHE A 66 15.04 -9.18 4.08
N ILE A 67 15.79 -8.18 4.54
CA ILE A 67 16.35 -8.16 5.89
C ILE A 67 15.21 -8.00 6.92
N PRO A 68 15.41 -8.37 8.19
CA PRO A 68 14.40 -8.14 9.21
C PRO A 68 14.09 -6.65 9.47
N PHE A 69 12.81 -6.29 9.47
CA PHE A 69 12.29 -4.98 9.89
C PHE A 69 10.88 -5.12 10.47
N ASP A 70 10.30 -4.01 10.91
CA ASP A 70 8.94 -3.95 11.42
C ASP A 70 7.91 -4.01 10.27
N THR A 71 7.41 -5.20 9.98
CA THR A 71 6.50 -5.46 8.86
C THR A 71 5.14 -4.81 9.04
N GLU A 72 4.67 -4.69 10.29
CA GLU A 72 3.42 -4.02 10.62
C GLU A 72 3.55 -2.52 10.31
N LEU A 73 4.62 -1.88 10.79
CA LEU A 73 4.85 -0.46 10.50
C LEU A 73 5.00 -0.21 8.98
N ALA A 74 5.74 -1.06 8.27
CA ALA A 74 5.88 -0.94 6.82
C ALA A 74 4.53 -1.11 6.09
N ALA A 75 3.71 -2.09 6.49
CA ALA A 75 2.38 -2.30 5.93
C ALA A 75 1.43 -1.12 6.20
N ALA A 76 1.51 -0.50 7.38
CA ALA A 76 0.78 0.71 7.71
C ALA A 76 1.22 1.90 6.84
N CYS A 77 2.52 2.10 6.64
CA CYS A 77 3.04 3.14 5.75
C CYS A 77 2.58 2.96 4.30
N ILE A 78 2.62 1.73 3.77
CA ILE A 78 2.12 1.41 2.42
C ILE A 78 0.62 1.74 2.34
N THR A 79 -0.18 1.23 3.27
CA THR A 79 -1.64 1.46 3.27
C THR A 79 -1.99 2.95 3.30
N GLY A 80 -1.34 3.72 4.19
CA GLY A 80 -1.56 5.16 4.29
C GLY A 80 -1.15 5.93 3.02
N ALA A 81 -0.03 5.54 2.39
CA ALA A 81 0.40 6.14 1.13
C ALA A 81 -0.61 5.87 0.00
N LEU A 82 -1.17 4.67 -0.07
CA LEU A 82 -2.20 4.33 -1.05
C LEU A 82 -3.49 5.13 -0.82
N ASP A 83 -4.02 5.14 0.40
CA ASP A 83 -5.26 5.84 0.73
C ASP A 83 -5.13 7.35 0.43
N GLU A 84 -4.03 7.99 0.85
CA GLU A 84 -3.81 9.43 0.63
C GLU A 84 -3.64 9.78 -0.85
N ALA A 85 -2.93 8.94 -1.61
CA ALA A 85 -2.77 9.10 -3.05
C ALA A 85 -4.08 8.83 -3.84
N ILE A 86 -5.04 8.14 -3.24
CA ILE A 86 -6.39 7.98 -3.79
C ILE A 86 -7.31 9.15 -3.41
N ILE A 87 -6.95 9.98 -2.43
CA ILE A 87 -7.74 11.16 -2.06
C ILE A 87 -7.35 12.36 -2.94
N TRP A 88 -6.07 12.74 -2.99
CA TRP A 88 -5.66 14.05 -3.55
C TRP A 88 -5.30 14.06 -5.06
N PRO A 89 -4.47 13.14 -5.59
CA PRO A 89 -4.23 13.00 -7.03
C PRO A 89 -5.49 12.58 -7.81
N PHE A 90 -6.33 11.75 -7.20
CA PHE A 90 -7.42 11.05 -7.88
C PHE A 90 -8.47 11.98 -8.46
N ALA A 91 -8.79 13.09 -7.79
CA ALA A 91 -9.72 14.09 -8.32
C ALA A 91 -9.20 14.78 -9.59
N LYS A 92 -7.87 14.83 -9.79
CA LYS A 92 -7.23 15.45 -10.98
C LYS A 92 -6.93 14.45 -12.09
N VAL A 93 -6.63 13.21 -11.74
CA VAL A 93 -6.19 12.14 -12.66
C VAL A 93 -7.35 11.27 -13.16
N ALA A 94 -8.47 11.22 -12.43
CA ALA A 94 -9.62 10.38 -12.78
C ALA A 94 -10.29 10.73 -14.13
N ASP A 95 -10.11 11.97 -14.60
CA ASP A 95 -10.79 12.49 -15.79
C ASP A 95 -10.08 12.13 -17.11
N ASP A 96 -8.77 11.82 -17.09
CA ASP A 96 -8.05 11.33 -18.28
C ASP A 96 -7.64 9.85 -18.11
N ALA A 97 -8.20 8.98 -18.96
CA ALA A 97 -7.87 7.57 -18.97
C ALA A 97 -6.39 7.28 -19.28
N ARG A 98 -5.68 8.20 -19.95
CA ARG A 98 -4.25 8.05 -20.28
C ARG A 98 -3.33 8.17 -19.07
N ASP A 99 -3.77 8.86 -18.02
CA ASP A 99 -2.95 9.12 -16.83
C ASP A 99 -3.05 7.99 -15.79
N LYS A 100 -4.05 7.11 -15.93
CA LYS A 100 -4.29 5.99 -15.00
C LYS A 100 -3.12 5.01 -14.93
N PRO A 101 -2.53 4.52 -16.04
CA PRO A 101 -1.38 3.62 -15.97
C PRO A 101 -0.16 4.29 -15.32
N VAL A 102 0.09 5.57 -15.63
CA VAL A 102 1.20 6.33 -15.04
C VAL A 102 1.06 6.43 -13.52
N LEU A 103 -0.16 6.66 -13.02
CA LEU A 103 -0.42 6.68 -11.58
C LEU A 103 -0.25 5.31 -10.92
N VAL A 104 -0.69 4.23 -11.57
CA VAL A 104 -0.47 2.86 -11.09
C VAL A 104 1.02 2.57 -10.97
N ASP A 105 1.79 2.82 -12.03
CA ASP A 105 3.23 2.59 -12.06
C ASP A 105 3.96 3.41 -11.00
N PHE A 106 3.56 4.69 -10.83
CA PHE A 106 4.13 5.55 -9.81
C PHE A 106 3.87 5.03 -8.39
N MET A 107 2.63 4.63 -8.08
CA MET A 107 2.27 4.16 -6.73
C MET A 107 2.91 2.82 -6.40
N VAL A 108 2.98 1.89 -7.36
CA VAL A 108 3.72 0.63 -7.22
C VAL A 108 5.21 0.92 -6.99
N GLY A 109 5.81 1.75 -7.85
CA GLY A 109 7.22 2.14 -7.73
C GLY A 109 7.55 2.79 -6.39
N PHE A 110 6.69 3.71 -5.91
CA PHE A 110 6.86 4.38 -4.61
C PHE A 110 6.85 3.38 -3.45
N CYS A 111 5.88 2.46 -3.42
CA CYS A 111 5.78 1.46 -2.36
C CYS A 111 6.98 0.51 -2.35
N MET A 112 7.42 0.06 -3.54
CA MET A 112 8.57 -0.85 -3.66
C MET A 112 9.89 -0.14 -3.33
N ALA A 113 10.09 1.10 -3.77
CA ALA A 113 11.28 1.89 -3.45
C ALA A 113 11.43 2.14 -1.93
N GLY A 114 10.31 2.30 -1.21
CA GLY A 114 10.31 2.41 0.25
C GLY A 114 10.88 1.17 0.97
N LEU A 115 10.87 0.02 0.30
CA LEU A 115 11.37 -1.25 0.81
C LEU A 115 12.77 -1.62 0.31
N ASP A 116 13.30 -0.95 -0.71
CA ASP A 116 14.60 -1.30 -1.29
C ASP A 116 15.76 -1.20 -0.28
N ARG A 117 15.66 -0.28 0.69
CA ARG A 117 16.64 -0.18 1.80
C ARG A 117 16.65 -1.42 2.70
N PHE A 118 15.58 -2.21 2.68
CA PHE A 118 15.46 -3.46 3.43
C PHE A 118 15.76 -4.70 2.58
N ARG A 119 16.06 -4.55 1.29
CA ARG A 119 16.45 -5.66 0.40
C ARG A 119 17.97 -5.91 0.42
N THR A 120 18.77 -4.95 0.88
CA THR A 120 20.22 -5.06 0.94
C THR A 120 20.72 -5.15 2.38
N ALA A 121 21.63 -6.08 2.65
CA ALA A 121 22.34 -6.15 3.92
C ALA A 121 23.44 -5.07 3.96
N GLY A 122 23.32 -4.11 4.87
CA GLY A 122 24.33 -3.10 5.17
C GLY A 122 23.98 -2.37 6.47
N ALA A 123 24.84 -2.48 7.48
CA ALA A 123 24.62 -2.17 8.89
C ALA A 123 23.88 -0.85 9.19
N GLY A 124 22.84 -0.95 10.03
CA GLY A 124 22.24 0.21 10.71
C GLY A 124 20.76 0.05 11.03
N GLY A 125 20.37 -1.04 11.68
CA GLY A 125 19.00 -1.19 12.18
C GLY A 125 18.68 -0.08 13.21
N LEU A 126 17.52 0.55 13.07
CA LEU A 126 16.95 1.40 14.12
C LEU A 126 16.78 0.55 15.39
N ARG A 127 17.44 0.96 16.48
CA ARG A 127 17.19 0.35 17.80
C ARG A 127 15.76 0.67 18.21
N ARG A 128 14.98 -0.35 18.54
CA ARG A 128 13.72 -0.19 19.26
C ARG A 128 14.04 0.38 20.66
N PRO A 129 13.31 1.41 21.14
CA PRO A 129 13.42 1.82 22.54
C PRO A 129 12.95 0.69 23.46
N ALA A 130 13.61 0.59 24.62
CA ALA A 130 13.35 -0.40 25.67
C ALA A 130 11.98 -0.22 26.33
#